data_AF-A0A174ZJK0-F1
#
_entry.id   AF-A0A174ZJK0-F1
#
_cell.length_a   1.000
_cell.length_b   1.000
_cell.length_c   1.000
_cell.angle_alpha   90.00
_cell.angle_beta   90.00
_cell.angle_gamma   90.00
#
_symmetry.space_group_name_H-M   'P 1'
#
loop_
_entity.id
_entity.type
_entity.pdbx_description
1 polymer ?
#
loop_
_entity_poly.entity_id
_entity_poly.type
_entity_poly.pdbx_seq_one_letter_code
_entity_poly.pdbx_strand_id
1 'polypeptide(L)'
;MTLADLLNTLESADMLRIIKGGEEMFVGYLALFAPEVGHTNCKLYEQYKFDEVVKFRAVPEITHRKWKELNLMSPLRPDETPDFKFQELQMKLYYTIYL
;
A
#
# COMPACT_ATOMS: atom_id res chain seq x y z
N MET A 1 5.47 -17.07 -7.24
CA MET A 1 6.19 -15.91 -7.78
C MET A 1 6.84 -15.19 -6.61
N THR A 2 8.02 -14.60 -6.79
CA THR A 2 8.66 -13.82 -5.72
C THR A 2 7.99 -12.45 -5.58
N LEU A 3 8.22 -11.77 -4.46
CA LEU A 3 7.82 -10.38 -4.28
C LEU A 3 8.36 -9.50 -5.42
N ALA A 4 9.65 -9.60 -5.75
CA ALA A 4 10.26 -8.84 -6.85
C ALA A 4 9.56 -9.09 -8.19
N ASP A 5 9.24 -10.34 -8.51
CA ASP A 5 8.54 -10.68 -9.76
C ASP A 5 7.19 -9.96 -9.85
N LEU A 6 6.43 -9.91 -8.76
CA LEU A 6 5.15 -9.21 -8.71
C LEU A 6 5.33 -7.70 -8.83
N LEU A 7 6.25 -7.11 -8.06
CA LEU A 7 6.47 -5.66 -8.05
C LEU A 7 6.91 -5.13 -9.42
N ASN A 8 7.64 -5.91 -10.22
CA ASN A 8 8.03 -5.55 -11.58
C ASN A 8 6.86 -5.46 -12.57
N THR A 9 5.65 -5.87 -12.18
CA THR A 9 4.43 -5.73 -12.98
C THR A 9 3.57 -4.53 -12.58
N LEU A 10 3.97 -3.81 -11.53
CA LEU A 10 3.24 -2.70 -10.94
C LEU A 10 3.89 -1.36 -11.29
N GLU A 11 3.12 -0.29 -11.15
CA GLU A 11 3.54 1.08 -11.42
C GLU A 11 4.01 1.76 -10.13
N SER A 12 4.90 2.74 -10.28
CA SER A 12 5.51 3.49 -9.16
C SER A 12 4.47 4.14 -8.23
N ALA A 13 3.32 4.53 -8.80
CA ALA A 13 2.21 5.18 -8.13
C ALA A 13 1.22 4.20 -7.47
N ASP A 14 1.44 2.89 -7.58
CA ASP A 14 0.57 1.91 -6.94
C ASP A 14 0.76 1.90 -5.43
N MET A 15 -0.36 1.92 -4.70
CA MET A 15 -0.38 1.84 -3.24
C MET A 15 -0.28 0.38 -2.79
N LEU A 16 0.80 0.06 -2.10
CA LEU A 16 1.07 -1.26 -1.56
C LEU A 16 0.61 -1.37 -0.10
N ARG A 17 0.22 -2.58 0.26
CA ARG A 17 0.08 -3.04 1.65
C ARG A 17 0.72 -4.41 1.77
N ILE A 18 1.87 -4.51 2.43
CA ILE A 18 2.62 -5.78 2.54
C ILE A 18 2.45 -6.33 3.95
N ILE A 19 1.99 -7.58 4.04
CA ILE A 19 1.71 -8.28 5.28
C ILE A 19 2.55 -9.55 5.33
N LYS A 20 3.23 -9.80 6.45
CA LYS A 20 3.98 -11.04 6.70
C LYS A 20 3.73 -11.52 8.12
N GLY A 21 3.42 -12.81 8.30
CA GLY A 21 3.15 -13.36 9.63
C GLY A 21 1.94 -12.74 10.35
N GLY A 22 1.03 -12.09 9.63
CA GLY A 22 -0.10 -11.34 10.19
C GLY A 22 0.21 -9.89 10.56
N GLU A 23 1.47 -9.46 10.47
CA GLU A 23 1.89 -8.09 10.75
C GLU A 23 2.00 -7.27 9.46
N GLU A 24 1.58 -6.00 9.53
CA GLU A 24 1.70 -5.05 8.44
C GLU A 24 3.11 -4.47 8.41
N MET A 25 3.90 -4.92 7.43
CA MET A 25 5.31 -4.57 7.29
C MET A 25 5.50 -3.23 6.59
N PHE A 26 4.59 -2.90 5.66
CA PHE A 26 4.69 -1.69 4.84
C PHE A 26 3.33 -1.27 4.29
N VAL A 27 3.06 0.04 4.32
CA VAL A 27 1.95 0.69 3.59
C VAL A 27 2.46 1.97 2.95
N GLY A 28 2.32 2.07 1.63
CA GLY A 28 2.79 3.23 0.88
C GLY A 28 2.94 2.95 -0.60
N TYR A 29 3.34 3.96 -1.35
CA TYR A 29 3.60 3.84 -2.78
C TYR A 29 4.76 2.88 -3.07
N LEU A 30 4.69 2.14 -4.18
CA LEU A 30 5.78 1.28 -4.66
C LEU A 30 7.11 2.05 -4.77
N ALA A 31 7.07 3.30 -5.23
CA ALA A 31 8.25 4.16 -5.32
C ALA A 31 8.99 4.38 -3.98
N LEU A 32 8.32 4.21 -2.84
CA LEU A 32 8.92 4.30 -1.50
C LEU A 32 9.43 2.95 -0.99
N PHE A 33 9.03 1.85 -1.64
CA PHE A 33 9.38 0.49 -1.25
C PHE A 33 10.53 -0.08 -2.07
N ALA A 34 10.45 0.01 -3.40
CA ALA A 34 11.41 -0.63 -4.31
C ALA A 34 12.41 0.39 -4.89
N PRO A 35 13.73 0.19 -4.71
CA PRO A 35 14.76 1.12 -5.17
C PRO A 35 14.78 1.35 -6.68
N GLU A 36 14.39 0.33 -7.46
CA GLU A 36 14.38 0.39 -8.93
C GLU A 36 13.31 1.33 -9.48
N VAL A 37 12.32 1.70 -8.65
CA VAL A 37 11.16 2.51 -9.04
C VAL A 37 11.11 3.87 -8.33
N GLY A 38 11.87 4.04 -7.26
CA GLY A 38 12.08 5.33 -6.60
C GLY A 38 13.30 5.28 -5.68
N HIS A 39 14.21 6.25 -5.82
CA HIS A 39 15.56 6.32 -5.23
C HIS A 39 15.62 6.20 -3.69
N THR A 40 15.28 5.03 -3.13
CA THR A 40 15.22 4.76 -1.69
C THR A 40 15.90 3.44 -1.36
N ASN A 41 16.83 3.46 -0.39
CA ASN A 41 17.43 2.25 0.18
C ASN A 41 16.47 1.63 1.22
N CYS A 42 15.33 1.13 0.76
CA CYS A 42 14.38 0.46 1.63
C CYS A 42 14.93 -0.90 2.09
N LYS A 43 15.32 -1.00 3.37
CA LYS A 43 15.85 -2.24 3.95
C LYS A 43 14.85 -3.41 3.87
N LEU A 44 13.54 -3.11 3.91
CA LEU A 44 12.48 -4.12 3.82
C LEU A 44 12.46 -4.78 2.45
N TYR A 45 12.67 -4.02 1.36
CA TYR A 45 12.74 -4.61 0.02
C TYR A 45 13.90 -5.59 -0.09
N GLU A 46 15.11 -5.17 0.30
CA GLU A 46 16.29 -6.06 0.25
C GLU A 46 16.11 -7.32 1.10
N GLN A 47 15.42 -7.21 2.23
CA GLN A 47 15.15 -8.32 3.13
C GLN A 47 14.14 -9.33 2.55
N TYR A 48 13.14 -8.86 1.80
CA TYR A 48 11.96 -9.67 1.44
C TYR A 48 11.73 -9.84 -0.06
N LYS A 49 12.56 -9.26 -0.94
CA LYS A 49 12.37 -9.31 -2.40
C LYS A 49 12.28 -10.72 -3.00
N PHE A 50 12.88 -11.72 -2.36
CA PHE A 50 12.84 -13.13 -2.78
C PHE A 50 11.79 -13.97 -2.06
N ASP A 51 11.02 -13.38 -1.14
CA ASP A 51 9.94 -14.09 -0.48
C ASP A 51 8.85 -14.49 -1.47
N GLU A 52 8.23 -15.64 -1.22
CA GLU A 52 7.10 -16.10 -2.02
C GLU A 52 5.85 -15.28 -1.70
N VAL A 53 5.17 -14.81 -2.75
CA VAL A 53 3.85 -14.20 -2.59
C VAL A 53 2.80 -15.29 -2.42
N VAL A 54 2.29 -15.43 -1.19
CA VAL A 54 1.26 -16.42 -0.83
C VAL A 54 -0.13 -15.96 -1.31
N LYS A 55 -0.38 -14.65 -1.33
CA LYS A 55 -1.68 -14.10 -1.72
C LYS A 55 -1.56 -12.65 -2.22
N PHE A 56 -2.34 -12.33 -3.23
CA PHE A 56 -2.43 -10.98 -3.80
C PHE A 56 -3.90 -10.55 -3.92
N ARG A 57 -4.23 -9.32 -3.49
CA ARG A 57 -5.57 -8.75 -3.60
C ARG A 57 -5.52 -7.26 -3.92
N ALA A 58 -6.37 -6.82 -4.84
CA ALA A 58 -6.74 -5.41 -4.95
C ALA A 58 -7.90 -5.12 -3.98
N VAL A 59 -7.66 -4.30 -2.98
CA VAL A 59 -8.62 -3.96 -1.91
C VAL A 59 -8.97 -2.49 -2.01
N PRO A 60 -10.21 -2.13 -2.44
CA PRO A 60 -10.65 -0.75 -2.40
C PRO A 60 -10.93 -0.34 -0.96
N GLU A 61 -10.42 0.81 -0.57
CA GLU A 61 -10.75 1.51 0.65
C GLU A 61 -11.59 2.73 0.28
N ILE A 62 -12.76 2.85 0.90
CA ILE A 62 -13.61 4.03 0.77
C ILE A 62 -13.50 4.79 2.08
N THR A 63 -13.00 6.01 2.02
CA THR A 63 -12.73 6.85 3.20
C THR A 63 -13.51 8.15 3.12
N HIS A 64 -13.81 8.71 4.28
CA HIS A 64 -14.50 9.99 4.40
C HIS A 64 -13.71 10.92 5.31
N ARG A 65 -13.60 12.20 4.97
CA ARG A 65 -12.81 13.17 5.78
C ARG A 65 -13.32 13.29 7.21
N LYS A 66 -14.64 13.23 7.38
CA LYS A 66 -15.35 13.26 8.68
C LYS A 66 -15.60 11.86 9.27
N TRP A 67 -14.78 10.86 8.97
CA TRP A 67 -15.00 9.47 9.43
C TRP A 67 -15.24 9.37 10.95
N LYS A 68 -14.54 10.19 11.75
CA LYS A 68 -14.73 10.27 13.21
C LYS A 68 -16.14 10.74 13.60
N GLU A 69 -16.62 11.81 12.97
CA GLU A 69 -17.95 12.38 13.23
C GLU A 69 -19.08 11.45 12.75
N LEU A 70 -18.81 10.68 11.69
CA LEU A 70 -19.74 9.72 11.10
C LEU A 70 -19.65 8.32 11.70
N ASN A 71 -18.80 8.11 12.72
CA ASN A 71 -18.55 6.81 13.35
C ASN A 71 -18.18 5.68 12.36
N LEU A 72 -17.38 6.03 11.35
CA LEU A 72 -16.84 5.11 10.35
C LEU A 72 -15.48 4.56 10.83
N MET A 73 -15.01 3.49 10.18
CA MET A 73 -13.64 2.99 10.42
C MET A 73 -12.59 4.04 10.03
N SER A 74 -11.48 4.06 10.78
CA SER A 74 -10.34 4.90 10.44
C SER A 74 -9.74 4.49 9.11
N PRO A 75 -9.38 5.45 8.23
CA PRO A 75 -8.52 5.20 7.09
C PRO A 75 -7.21 4.54 7.52
N LEU A 76 -6.61 3.74 6.64
CA LEU A 76 -5.28 3.16 6.83
C LEU A 76 -4.18 4.23 6.99
N ARG A 77 -4.30 5.35 6.27
CA ARG A 77 -3.38 6.50 6.36
C ARG A 77 -4.16 7.80 6.61
N PRO A 78 -4.55 8.10 7.86
CA PRO A 78 -5.42 9.23 8.18
C PRO A 78 -4.71 10.59 8.04
N ASP A 79 -3.38 10.62 8.13
CA ASP A 79 -2.57 11.86 8.06
C ASP A 79 -2.12 12.22 6.64
N GLU A 80 -2.44 11.38 5.64
CA GLU A 80 -2.07 11.65 4.25
C GLU A 80 -2.93 12.79 3.68
N THR A 81 -2.30 13.78 3.05
CA THR A 81 -3.02 14.88 2.40
C THR A 81 -3.97 14.31 1.34
N PRO A 82 -5.26 14.69 1.32
CA PRO A 82 -6.19 14.21 0.31
C PRO A 82 -5.71 14.60 -1.10
N ASP A 83 -5.73 13.65 -2.03
CA ASP A 83 -5.17 13.83 -3.37
C ASP A 83 -5.86 14.97 -4.14
N PHE A 84 -7.14 15.24 -3.87
CA PHE A 84 -7.87 16.40 -4.43
C PHE A 84 -8.91 16.98 -3.45
N LYS A 85 -9.28 18.25 -3.66
CA LYS A 85 -10.34 18.97 -2.90
C LYS A 85 -11.76 18.52 -3.22
N PHE A 86 -11.97 17.63 -4.17
CA PHE A 86 -13.30 17.26 -4.66
C PHE A 86 -13.84 16.01 -3.96
N GLN A 87 -15.03 16.20 -3.39
CA GLN A 87 -15.92 15.22 -2.74
C GLN A 87 -15.44 14.69 -1.38
N GLU A 88 -16.37 14.65 -0.43
CA GLU A 88 -16.15 14.26 0.97
C GLU A 88 -15.75 12.78 1.11
N LEU A 89 -15.91 12.02 0.01
CA LEU A 89 -15.60 10.60 -0.16
C LEU A 89 -14.36 10.44 -1.06
N GLN A 90 -13.35 9.69 -0.59
CA GLN A 90 -12.17 9.33 -1.37
C GLN A 90 -12.09 7.81 -1.49
N MET A 91 -11.80 7.31 -2.69
CA MET A 91 -11.51 5.89 -2.93
C MET A 91 -10.00 5.72 -3.16
N LYS A 92 -9.39 4.80 -2.43
CA LYS A 92 -7.99 4.36 -2.65
C LYS A 92 -7.98 2.86 -2.93
N LEU A 93 -7.15 2.42 -3.87
CA LEU A 93 -6.97 1.00 -4.17
C LEU A 93 -5.64 0.53 -3.60
N TYR A 94 -5.67 -0.45 -2.71
CA TYR A 94 -4.47 -1.05 -2.14
C TYR A 94 -4.20 -2.41 -2.75
N TYR A 95 -3.01 -2.59 -3.30
CA TYR A 95 -2.45 -3.89 -3.65
C TYR A 95 -1.90 -4.54 -2.39
N THR A 96 -2.74 -5.39 -1.79
CA THR A 96 -2.41 -6.12 -0.57
C THR A 96 -1.68 -7.42 -0.92
N ILE A 97 -0.42 -7.50 -0.53
CA ILE A 97 0.51 -8.60 -0.81
C ILE A 97 0.79 -9.31 0.51
N TYR A 98 0.58 -10.63 0.53
CA TYR A 98 0.90 -11.48 1.68
C TYR A 98 2.14 -12.30 1.35
N LEU A 99 3.15 -12.18 2.22
CA LEU A 99 4.39 -12.94 2.22
C LEU A 99 4.41 -13.98 3.34
#